data_AF-A0A832RIT3-F1
#
_entry.id   AF-A0A832RIT3-F1
#
_cell.length_a   1.000
_cell.length_b   1.000
_cell.length_c   1.000
_cell.angle_alpha   90.00
_cell.angle_beta   90.00
_cell.angle_gamma   90.00
#
_symmetry.space_group_name_H-M   'P 1'
#
loop_
_entity.id
_entity.type
_entity.pdbx_description
1 polymer ?
#
loop_
_entity_poly.entity_id
_entity_poly.type
_entity_poly.pdbx_seq_one_letter_code
_entity_poly.pdbx_strand_id
1 'polypeptide(L)'
;MKKIIPIAAGAAVAAIILGLVIFMNTSNVEPKAEPSTASKYIEANSLLKESLGKNQIKMSSPIKLAKPDTISKYCTLFSSPEKQKLVQYCTSTELKDANGAFLGNIHMVGTSQDPKVIMTLIQTDSKMSQFDSVKTAFRTVSDTLVCDCWSQKKPGNQITIDNWIEGLRDFQQNSTQTHSKSSVLNLEGKSLQLELTRNNDGYLWQFFIYL
;
A
#
# COMPACT_ATOMS: atom_id res chain seq x y z
N MET A 1 -96.45 -12.10 5.00
CA MET A 1 -96.50 -11.81 6.45
C MET A 1 -95.51 -12.71 7.18
N LYS A 2 -94.93 -12.19 8.26
CA LYS A 2 -94.05 -12.81 9.28
C LYS A 2 -92.57 -13.06 8.93
N LYS A 3 -91.77 -12.14 9.47
CA LYS A 3 -90.37 -12.26 9.90
C LYS A 3 -90.17 -13.47 10.83
N ILE A 4 -88.94 -13.98 10.92
CA ILE A 4 -88.09 -14.02 12.13
C ILE A 4 -86.72 -14.61 11.75
N ILE A 5 -85.64 -13.95 12.18
CA ILE A 5 -84.25 -14.45 12.30
C ILE A 5 -83.96 -14.49 13.82
N PRO A 6 -83.26 -15.52 14.34
CA PRO A 6 -81.92 -15.33 14.95
C PRO A 6 -80.97 -16.52 14.59
N ILE A 7 -79.79 -16.31 13.98
CA ILE A 7 -78.44 -16.05 14.55
C ILE A 7 -77.95 -17.08 15.60
N ALA A 8 -76.70 -17.54 15.38
CA ALA A 8 -75.72 -18.21 16.24
C ALA A 8 -75.83 -19.75 16.32
N ALA A 9 -74.76 -20.55 16.18
CA ALA A 9 -73.33 -20.30 16.06
C ALA A 9 -72.62 -21.55 15.51
N GLY A 10 -71.44 -21.34 14.90
CA GLY A 10 -70.22 -22.17 14.91
C GLY A 10 -70.34 -23.65 14.53
N ALA A 11 -69.59 -24.21 13.58
CA ALA A 11 -68.25 -23.87 13.12
C ALA A 11 -68.12 -24.29 11.64
N ALA A 12 -67.60 -23.38 10.81
CA ALA A 12 -67.33 -23.65 9.42
C ALA A 12 -66.12 -24.58 9.28
N VAL A 13 -66.34 -25.71 8.63
CA VAL A 13 -65.33 -26.65 8.14
C VAL A 13 -64.58 -25.96 7.00
N ALA A 14 -63.35 -25.51 7.26
CA ALA A 14 -62.45 -25.04 6.22
C ALA A 14 -61.56 -26.22 5.77
N ALA A 15 -61.99 -26.87 4.69
CA ALA A 15 -61.13 -27.73 3.89
C ALA A 15 -60.07 -26.84 3.20
N ILE A 16 -58.84 -26.84 3.71
CA ILE A 16 -57.71 -26.19 3.04
C ILE A 16 -57.09 -27.23 2.11
N ILE A 17 -57.38 -27.06 0.82
CA ILE A 17 -56.68 -27.68 -0.28
C ILE A 17 -55.24 -27.13 -0.27
N LEU A 18 -54.26 -27.96 0.09
CA LEU A 18 -52.85 -27.63 -0.15
C LEU A 18 -52.60 -27.73 -1.66
N GLY A 19 -52.73 -26.59 -2.34
CA GLY A 19 -52.21 -26.42 -3.69
C GLY A 19 -50.68 -26.34 -3.65
N LEU A 20 -50.02 -27.22 -4.41
CA LEU A 20 -48.62 -27.09 -4.76
C LEU A 20 -48.41 -25.76 -5.49
N VAL A 21 -47.69 -24.82 -4.88
CA VAL A 21 -47.10 -23.69 -5.58
C VAL A 21 -45.69 -24.10 -5.98
N ILE A 22 -45.52 -24.41 -7.26
CA ILE A 22 -44.21 -24.59 -7.89
C ILE A 22 -43.56 -23.21 -7.97
N PHE A 23 -42.65 -22.91 -7.06
CA PHE A 23 -41.75 -21.77 -7.20
C PHE A 23 -40.75 -22.09 -8.31
N MET A 24 -40.90 -21.44 -9.46
CA MET A 24 -39.82 -21.32 -10.44
C MET A 24 -38.68 -20.55 -9.80
N ASN A 25 -37.65 -21.26 -9.33
CA ASN A 25 -36.36 -20.66 -9.04
C ASN A 25 -35.72 -20.24 -10.37
N THR A 26 -35.97 -19.00 -10.80
CA THR A 26 -35.02 -18.30 -11.66
C THR A 26 -33.80 -18.04 -10.80
N SER A 27 -32.85 -18.96 -10.83
CA SER A 27 -31.49 -18.68 -10.37
C SER A 27 -30.97 -17.54 -11.24
N ASN A 28 -31.09 -16.31 -10.75
CA ASN A 28 -30.22 -15.23 -11.20
C ASN A 28 -28.81 -15.72 -10.88
N VAL A 29 -28.13 -16.24 -11.90
CA VAL A 29 -26.70 -16.48 -11.84
C VAL A 29 -26.10 -15.08 -11.77
N GLU A 30 -25.92 -14.60 -10.55
CA GLU A 30 -25.05 -13.47 -10.26
C GLU A 30 -23.73 -13.74 -10.98
N PRO A 31 -23.21 -12.80 -11.80
CA PRO A 31 -21.96 -13.03 -12.49
C PRO A 31 -20.92 -13.40 -11.46
N LYS A 32 -20.44 -14.64 -11.52
CA LYS A 32 -19.34 -15.12 -10.70
C LYS A 32 -18.20 -14.14 -10.96
N ALA A 33 -17.91 -13.27 -9.99
CA ALA A 33 -16.77 -12.39 -10.07
C ALA A 33 -15.58 -13.27 -10.41
N GLU A 34 -14.98 -13.02 -11.58
CA GLU A 34 -13.73 -13.64 -11.96
C GLU A 34 -12.77 -13.44 -10.79
N PRO A 35 -11.96 -14.45 -10.42
CA PRO A 35 -10.99 -14.29 -9.36
C PRO A 35 -10.08 -13.15 -9.80
N SER A 36 -10.29 -11.96 -9.25
CA SER A 36 -9.41 -10.82 -9.51
C SER A 36 -8.04 -11.33 -9.09
N THR A 37 -7.14 -11.50 -10.05
CA THR A 37 -5.70 -11.53 -9.77
C THR A 37 -5.48 -10.39 -8.81
N ALA A 38 -5.15 -10.70 -7.55
CA ALA A 38 -4.96 -9.68 -6.54
C ALA A 38 -3.97 -8.68 -7.14
N SER A 39 -4.42 -7.45 -7.37
CA SER A 39 -3.58 -6.41 -7.96
C SER A 39 -2.22 -6.43 -7.24
N LYS A 40 -1.09 -6.41 -7.94
CA LYS A 40 0.24 -6.55 -7.31
C LYS A 40 0.47 -5.51 -6.20
N TYR A 41 -0.26 -4.40 -6.25
CA TYR A 41 -0.35 -3.43 -5.16
C TYR A 41 -0.94 -4.01 -3.86
N ILE A 42 -2.01 -4.80 -3.93
CA ILE A 42 -2.65 -5.44 -2.75
C ILE A 42 -1.68 -6.43 -2.13
N GLU A 43 -1.06 -7.28 -2.93
CA GLU A 43 -0.07 -8.25 -2.46
C GLU A 43 1.12 -7.55 -1.79
N ALA A 44 1.75 -6.61 -2.48
CA ALA A 44 2.89 -5.86 -1.94
C ALA A 44 2.55 -5.10 -0.65
N ASN A 45 1.40 -4.41 -0.60
CA ASN A 45 0.96 -3.70 0.62
C ASN A 45 0.68 -4.67 1.77
N SER A 46 0.13 -5.86 1.49
CA SER A 46 -0.14 -6.87 2.52
C SER A 46 1.16 -7.42 3.11
N LEU A 47 2.11 -7.82 2.24
CA LEU A 47 3.41 -8.32 2.66
C LEU A 47 4.19 -7.27 3.46
N LEU A 48 4.22 -6.02 2.99
CA LEU A 48 4.86 -4.93 3.72
C LEU A 48 4.23 -4.68 5.08
N LYS A 49 2.90 -4.66 5.17
CA LYS A 49 2.21 -4.41 6.45
C LYS A 49 2.55 -5.49 7.48
N GLU A 50 2.62 -6.74 7.06
CA GLU A 50 3.03 -7.85 7.92
C GLU A 50 4.50 -7.71 8.35
N SER A 51 5.43 -7.55 7.39
CA SER A 51 6.87 -7.49 7.67
C SER A 51 7.27 -6.28 8.49
N LEU A 52 6.69 -5.10 8.22
CA LEU A 52 6.93 -3.88 9.02
C LEU A 52 6.36 -4.04 10.43
N GLY A 53 5.19 -4.66 10.57
CA GLY A 53 4.58 -4.94 11.87
C GLY A 53 5.46 -5.81 12.76
N LYS A 54 6.11 -6.84 12.20
CA LYS A 54 7.11 -7.68 12.92
C LYS A 54 8.29 -6.85 13.44
N ASN A 55 8.60 -5.74 12.78
CA ASN A 55 9.69 -4.82 13.12
C ASN A 55 9.20 -3.54 13.84
N GLN A 56 8.03 -3.60 14.49
CA GLN A 56 7.46 -2.50 15.29
C GLN A 56 7.15 -1.21 14.51
N ILE A 57 7.04 -1.29 13.17
CA ILE A 57 6.56 -0.20 12.32
C ILE A 57 5.12 -0.52 11.89
N LYS A 58 4.19 0.34 12.28
CA LYS A 58 2.77 0.20 11.92
C LYS A 58 2.52 0.83 10.56
N MET A 59 1.91 0.06 9.66
CA MET A 59 1.50 0.52 8.33
C MET A 59 -0.02 0.60 8.22
N SER A 60 -0.55 1.73 7.75
CA SER A 60 -1.99 1.92 7.55
C SER A 60 -2.51 1.12 6.35
N SER A 61 -3.84 1.05 6.20
CA SER A 61 -4.45 0.53 4.97
C SER A 61 -4.21 1.50 3.81
N PRO A 62 -4.00 1.00 2.57
CA PRO A 62 -3.67 1.85 1.44
C PRO A 62 -4.85 2.71 0.99
N ILE A 63 -4.59 4.01 0.83
CA ILE A 63 -5.43 4.90 0.02
C ILE A 63 -5.13 4.60 -1.44
N LYS A 64 -6.18 4.38 -2.24
CA LYS A 64 -6.09 4.01 -3.66
C LYS A 64 -6.48 5.19 -4.54
N LEU A 65 -5.61 5.57 -5.47
CA LEU A 65 -5.81 6.69 -6.38
C LEU A 65 -5.72 6.19 -7.82
N ALA A 66 -6.83 6.29 -8.55
CA ALA A 66 -6.95 5.76 -9.91
C ALA A 66 -7.54 6.78 -10.90
N LYS A 67 -8.08 7.90 -10.42
CA LYS A 67 -8.72 8.91 -11.29
C LYS A 67 -7.68 9.96 -11.70
N PRO A 68 -7.65 10.41 -12.98
CA PRO A 68 -6.61 11.32 -13.48
C PRO A 68 -6.43 12.61 -12.66
N ASP A 69 -7.53 13.22 -12.23
CA ASP A 69 -7.59 14.42 -11.37
C ASP A 69 -7.05 14.17 -9.96
N THR A 70 -7.28 12.98 -9.40
CA THR A 70 -6.70 12.60 -8.10
C THR A 70 -5.21 12.26 -8.22
N ILE A 71 -4.80 11.63 -9.32
CA ILE A 71 -3.41 11.28 -9.61
C ILE A 71 -2.58 12.55 -9.83
N SER A 72 -3.09 13.50 -10.61
CA SER A 72 -2.40 14.77 -10.87
C SER A 72 -2.27 15.67 -9.64
N LYS A 73 -3.09 15.45 -8.60
CA LYS A 73 -3.03 16.22 -7.36
C LYS A 73 -2.13 15.57 -6.29
N TYR A 74 -2.17 14.24 -6.18
CA TYR A 74 -1.59 13.54 -5.04
C TYR A 74 -0.48 12.55 -5.41
N CYS A 75 -0.26 12.27 -6.71
CA CYS A 75 0.78 11.36 -7.19
C CYS A 75 1.80 12.05 -8.11
N THR A 76 2.07 13.33 -7.92
CA THR A 76 3.07 14.09 -8.69
C THR A 76 4.46 13.83 -8.16
N LEU A 77 5.02 12.69 -8.55
CA LEU A 77 6.23 12.12 -7.94
C LEU A 77 7.43 12.19 -8.88
N PHE A 78 7.21 12.51 -10.15
CA PHE A 78 8.28 12.68 -11.14
C PHE A 78 8.31 14.11 -11.68
N SER A 79 9.48 14.74 -11.66
CA SER A 79 9.69 16.05 -12.30
C SER A 79 9.59 15.97 -13.83
N SER A 80 9.77 14.79 -14.42
CA SER A 80 9.58 14.55 -15.86
C SER A 80 8.09 14.41 -16.19
N PRO A 81 7.51 15.30 -17.02
CA PRO A 81 6.10 15.19 -17.41
C PRO A 81 5.80 13.89 -18.16
N GLU A 82 6.75 13.37 -18.94
CA GLU A 82 6.61 12.12 -19.68
C GLU A 82 6.50 10.92 -18.73
N LYS A 83 7.40 10.84 -17.73
CA LYS A 83 7.33 9.78 -16.70
C LYS A 83 6.05 9.90 -15.86
N GLN A 84 5.64 11.13 -15.54
CA GLN A 84 4.42 11.38 -14.78
C GLN A 84 3.16 10.92 -15.52
N LYS A 85 3.10 11.06 -16.86
CA LYS A 85 1.98 10.56 -17.68
C LYS A 85 1.83 9.05 -17.68
N LEU A 86 2.88 8.30 -17.31
CA LEU A 86 2.84 6.84 -17.21
C LEU A 86 2.17 6.35 -15.92
N VAL A 87 1.91 7.25 -14.95
CA VAL A 87 1.24 6.91 -13.69
C VAL A 87 -0.27 6.87 -13.92
N GLN A 88 -0.84 5.67 -13.88
CA GLN A 88 -2.28 5.40 -14.01
C GLN A 88 -2.91 4.99 -12.69
N TYR A 89 -2.11 4.58 -11.72
CA TYR A 89 -2.56 4.13 -10.42
C TYR A 89 -1.50 4.40 -9.36
N CYS A 90 -1.97 4.73 -8.15
CA CYS A 90 -1.13 4.93 -6.99
C CYS A 90 -1.76 4.34 -5.75
N THR A 91 -0.93 3.83 -4.85
CA THR A 91 -1.32 3.63 -3.45
C THR A 91 -0.45 4.46 -2.52
N SER A 92 -1.04 4.94 -1.43
CA SER A 92 -0.32 5.59 -0.34
C SER A 92 -0.69 4.97 1.00
N THR A 93 0.31 4.73 1.83
CA THR A 93 0.16 4.22 3.20
C THR A 93 0.97 5.07 4.15
N GLU A 94 0.51 5.19 5.39
CA GLU A 94 1.24 5.87 6.46
C GLU A 94 2.07 4.85 7.24
N LEU A 95 3.27 5.27 7.62
CA LEU A 95 4.15 4.56 8.54
C LEU A 95 4.17 5.28 9.88
N LYS A 96 4.02 4.51 10.95
CA LYS A 96 4.13 4.98 12.33
C LYS A 96 5.06 4.09 13.12
N ASP A 97 5.75 4.66 14.10
CA ASP A 97 6.57 3.89 15.03
C ASP A 97 5.69 3.09 16.03
N ALA A 98 6.37 2.38 16.95
CA ALA A 98 5.71 1.61 18.00
C ALA A 98 4.76 2.47 18.86
N ASN A 99 5.14 3.72 19.12
CA ASN A 99 4.40 4.69 19.93
C ASN A 99 3.26 5.37 19.16
N GLY A 100 3.15 5.13 17.86
CA GLY A 100 2.16 5.75 17.00
C GLY A 100 2.56 7.12 16.44
N ALA A 101 3.81 7.55 16.66
CA ALA A 101 4.34 8.76 16.03
C ALA A 101 4.52 8.54 14.53
N PHE A 102 4.18 9.55 13.74
CA PHE A 102 4.30 9.50 12.29
C PHE A 102 5.77 9.46 11.86
N LEU A 103 6.11 8.53 10.96
CA LEU A 103 7.44 8.41 10.37
C LEU A 103 7.45 8.90 8.92
N GLY A 104 6.39 8.59 8.16
CA GLY A 104 6.35 8.89 6.74
C GLY A 104 5.36 8.01 5.98
N ASN A 105 5.66 7.73 4.72
CA ASN A 105 4.75 7.04 3.82
C ASN A 105 5.45 6.02 2.92
N ILE A 106 4.69 5.01 2.47
CA ILE A 106 5.05 4.22 1.30
C ILE A 106 4.07 4.56 0.18
N HIS A 107 4.63 5.00 -0.95
CA HIS A 107 3.90 5.19 -2.19
C HIS A 107 4.28 4.10 -3.19
N MET A 108 3.29 3.55 -3.88
CA MET A 108 3.51 2.70 -5.04
C MET A 108 2.83 3.36 -6.22
N VAL A 109 3.54 3.47 -7.35
CA VAL A 109 3.02 4.11 -8.57
C VAL A 109 3.33 3.29 -9.80
N GLY A 110 2.42 3.28 -10.76
CA GLY A 110 2.58 2.50 -11.99
C GLY A 110 1.31 2.44 -12.81
N THR A 111 1.11 1.31 -13.48
CA THR A 111 -0.11 1.04 -14.26
C THR A 111 -1.25 0.62 -13.34
N SER A 112 -2.46 0.47 -13.89
CA SER A 112 -3.62 -0.07 -13.15
C SER A 112 -3.43 -1.48 -12.59
N GLN A 113 -2.48 -2.23 -13.14
CA GLN A 113 -2.22 -3.63 -12.73
C GLN A 113 -0.99 -3.73 -11.82
N ASP A 114 0.09 -3.04 -12.18
CA ASP A 114 1.41 -3.27 -11.61
C ASP A 114 2.08 -1.97 -11.12
N PRO A 115 2.66 -1.97 -9.91
CA PRO A 115 3.58 -0.91 -9.52
C PRO A 115 4.83 -0.97 -10.41
N LYS A 116 5.34 0.21 -10.77
CA LYS A 116 6.59 0.42 -11.49
C LYS A 116 7.66 1.06 -10.61
N VAL A 117 7.23 1.84 -9.63
CA VAL A 117 8.10 2.42 -8.61
C VAL A 117 7.45 2.29 -7.26
N ILE A 118 8.23 1.87 -6.27
CA ILE A 118 7.87 1.88 -4.86
C ILE A 118 8.80 2.86 -4.16
N MET A 119 8.23 3.77 -3.38
CA MET A 119 8.93 4.86 -2.71
C MET A 119 8.60 4.81 -1.24
N THR A 120 9.61 4.64 -0.40
CA THR A 120 9.49 4.77 1.05
C THR A 120 10.08 6.12 1.44
N LEU A 121 9.26 6.99 2.01
CA LEU A 121 9.63 8.33 2.41
C LEU A 121 9.53 8.42 3.93
N ILE A 122 10.60 8.83 4.60
CA ILE A 122 10.63 9.00 6.07
C ILE A 122 11.24 10.35 6.40
N GLN A 123 10.51 11.15 7.18
CA GLN A 123 11.02 12.43 7.69
C GLN A 123 11.63 12.20 9.06
N THR A 124 12.89 12.62 9.23
CA THR A 124 13.55 12.69 10.53
C THR A 124 13.77 14.13 10.94
N ASP A 125 13.87 14.39 12.24
CA ASP A 125 14.25 15.70 12.76
C ASP A 125 15.69 16.09 12.37
N SER A 126 16.09 17.31 12.69
CA SER A 126 17.43 17.85 12.37
C SER A 126 18.58 17.11 13.05
N LYS A 127 18.31 16.34 14.11
CA LYS A 127 19.28 15.47 14.80
C LYS A 127 19.22 14.02 14.29
N MET A 128 18.33 13.72 13.35
CA MET A 128 18.03 12.39 12.85
C MET A 128 17.66 11.39 13.96
N SER A 129 16.89 11.81 14.97
CA SER A 129 16.58 10.93 16.11
C SER A 129 15.82 9.65 15.71
N GLN A 130 15.19 9.63 14.53
CA GLN A 130 14.45 8.48 13.98
C GLN A 130 15.29 7.64 13.01
N PHE A 131 16.63 7.77 13.00
CA PHE A 131 17.51 7.09 12.04
C PHE A 131 17.43 5.54 12.11
N ASP A 132 17.24 4.96 13.29
CA ASP A 132 17.04 3.51 13.40
C ASP A 132 15.71 3.05 12.78
N SER A 133 14.67 3.88 12.83
CA SER A 133 13.41 3.64 12.12
C SER A 133 13.61 3.69 10.60
N VAL A 134 14.46 4.59 10.10
CA VAL A 134 14.85 4.65 8.68
C VAL A 134 15.50 3.34 8.24
N LYS A 135 16.56 2.90 8.95
CA LYS A 135 17.25 1.64 8.65
C LYS A 135 16.30 0.45 8.68
N THR A 136 15.48 0.37 9.73
CA THR A 136 14.51 -0.71 9.90
C THR A 136 13.49 -0.75 8.77
N ALA A 137 12.90 0.40 8.40
CA ALA A 137 11.93 0.47 7.33
C ALA A 137 12.55 0.11 5.98
N PHE A 138 13.69 0.71 5.62
CA PHE A 138 14.31 0.52 4.30
C PHE A 138 14.80 -0.91 4.12
N ARG A 139 15.42 -1.50 5.15
CA ARG A 139 15.77 -2.93 5.18
C ARG A 139 14.55 -3.81 5.02
N THR A 140 13.50 -3.59 5.82
CA THR A 140 12.28 -4.41 5.75
C THR A 140 11.62 -4.32 4.37
N VAL A 141 11.55 -3.12 3.79
CA VAL A 141 10.99 -2.89 2.45
C VAL A 141 11.84 -3.61 1.39
N SER A 142 13.16 -3.52 1.46
CA SER A 142 14.08 -4.21 0.56
C SER A 142 13.94 -5.73 0.67
N ASP A 143 14.00 -6.27 1.89
CA ASP A 143 13.93 -7.71 2.15
C ASP A 143 12.59 -8.30 1.68
N THR A 144 11.49 -7.55 1.88
CA THR A 144 10.14 -8.00 1.53
C THR A 144 9.87 -7.93 0.03
N LEU A 145 10.35 -6.90 -0.67
CA LEU A 145 9.95 -6.63 -2.06
C LEU A 145 11.04 -6.93 -3.10
N VAL A 146 12.28 -7.13 -2.66
CA VAL A 146 13.43 -7.43 -3.52
C VAL A 146 13.92 -8.84 -3.22
N CYS A 147 14.59 -9.02 -2.09
CA CYS A 147 15.05 -10.29 -1.51
C CYS A 147 15.72 -10.01 -0.16
N ASP A 148 15.76 -11.01 0.72
CA ASP A 148 16.59 -11.04 1.94
C ASP A 148 18.07 -11.41 1.65
N CYS A 149 18.47 -11.30 0.38
CA CYS A 149 19.73 -11.82 -0.14
C CYS A 149 20.88 -10.80 -0.17
N TRP A 150 20.73 -9.64 0.49
CA TRP A 150 21.71 -8.55 0.46
C TRP A 150 23.12 -9.02 0.86
N SER A 151 23.23 -9.76 1.97
CA SER A 151 24.51 -10.23 2.50
C SER A 151 25.24 -11.20 1.56
N GLN A 152 24.49 -11.89 0.69
CA GLN A 152 25.02 -12.83 -0.30
C GLN A 152 25.46 -12.10 -1.57
N LYS A 153 24.64 -11.15 -2.05
CA LYS A 153 24.85 -10.46 -3.34
C LYS A 153 25.75 -9.22 -3.22
N LYS A 154 25.77 -8.56 -2.06
CA LYS A 154 26.56 -7.36 -1.73
C LYS A 154 26.52 -6.30 -2.83
N PRO A 155 25.33 -5.84 -3.25
CA PRO A 155 25.19 -4.93 -4.37
C PRO A 155 26.01 -3.64 -4.15
N GLY A 156 26.78 -3.23 -5.17
CA GLY A 156 27.65 -2.05 -5.09
C GLY A 156 28.75 -2.15 -4.03
N ASN A 157 29.20 -3.37 -3.71
CA ASN A 157 30.17 -3.67 -2.64
C ASN A 157 29.71 -3.24 -1.24
N GLN A 158 28.40 -3.02 -1.04
CA GLN A 158 27.82 -2.70 0.26
C GLN A 158 27.58 -3.99 1.04
N ILE A 159 28.24 -4.13 2.19
CA ILE A 159 28.18 -5.35 3.01
C ILE A 159 26.76 -5.59 3.53
N THR A 160 26.09 -4.52 3.94
CA THR A 160 24.69 -4.51 4.38
C THR A 160 23.96 -3.30 3.81
N ILE A 161 22.62 -3.35 3.79
CA ILE A 161 21.81 -2.18 3.45
C ILE A 161 22.06 -1.02 4.45
N ASP A 162 22.28 -1.34 5.72
CA ASP A 162 22.55 -0.34 6.76
C ASP A 162 23.83 0.44 6.46
N ASN A 163 24.90 -0.22 5.99
CA ASN A 163 26.13 0.47 5.57
C ASN A 163 25.89 1.42 4.40
N TRP A 164 24.99 1.07 3.47
CA TRP A 164 24.64 1.94 2.35
C TRP A 164 23.86 3.18 2.81
N ILE A 165 22.92 2.99 3.75
CA ILE A 165 22.14 4.07 4.37
C ILE A 165 23.05 5.01 5.18
N GLU A 166 23.95 4.46 6.00
CA GLU A 166 24.93 5.20 6.80
C GLU A 166 25.91 5.97 5.90
N GLY A 167 26.37 5.37 4.81
CA GLY A 167 27.24 6.05 3.84
C GLY A 167 26.59 7.31 3.26
N LEU A 168 25.29 7.26 2.91
CA LEU A 168 24.57 8.44 2.43
C LEU A 168 24.36 9.49 3.54
N ARG A 169 24.07 9.05 4.77
CA ARG A 169 23.97 9.93 5.94
C ARG A 169 25.25 10.75 6.10
N ASP A 170 26.38 10.05 6.17
CA ASP A 170 27.69 10.62 6.48
C ASP A 170 28.14 11.55 5.36
N PHE A 171 27.88 11.19 4.10
CA PHE A 171 28.09 12.07 2.96
C PHE A 171 27.26 13.36 3.07
N GLN A 172 25.96 13.26 3.34
CA GLN A 172 25.06 14.41 3.43
C GLN A 172 25.38 15.34 4.61
N GLN A 173 25.79 14.79 5.76
CA GLN A 173 26.16 15.59 6.93
C GLN A 173 27.43 16.41 6.68
N ASN A 174 28.35 15.91 5.86
CA ASN A 174 29.58 16.60 5.48
C ASN A 174 29.43 17.46 4.20
N SER A 175 28.26 17.43 3.56
CA SER A 175 27.98 18.16 2.33
C SER A 175 27.28 19.50 2.59
N THR A 176 27.59 20.49 1.76
CA THR A 176 26.85 21.75 1.68
C THR A 176 25.59 21.65 0.80
N GLN A 177 25.46 20.55 0.03
CA GLN A 177 24.29 20.32 -0.83
C GLN A 177 23.05 20.05 0.03
N THR A 178 21.91 20.60 -0.39
CA THR A 178 20.62 20.34 0.27
C THR A 178 20.04 18.98 -0.08
N HIS A 179 20.52 18.34 -1.14
CA HIS A 179 20.03 17.05 -1.61
C HIS A 179 21.20 16.19 -2.10
N SER A 180 21.24 14.94 -1.67
CA SER A 180 22.20 13.93 -2.13
C SER A 180 21.48 12.66 -2.55
N LYS A 181 22.09 11.93 -3.47
CA LYS A 181 21.62 10.62 -3.94
C LYS A 181 22.74 9.62 -3.97
N SER A 182 22.42 8.36 -3.68
CA SER A 182 23.34 7.25 -3.87
C SER A 182 23.52 6.93 -5.35
N SER A 183 24.59 6.17 -5.66
CA SER A 183 24.62 5.38 -6.89
C SER A 183 23.42 4.42 -6.92
N VAL A 184 22.93 4.14 -8.13
CA VAL A 184 21.89 3.13 -8.33
C VAL A 184 22.50 1.75 -8.14
N LEU A 185 21.86 0.92 -7.32
CA LEU A 185 22.22 -0.47 -7.13
C LEU A 185 21.25 -1.37 -7.91
N ASN A 186 21.72 -2.52 -8.39
CA ASN A 186 20.87 -3.52 -9.00
C ASN A 186 20.89 -4.79 -8.16
N LEU A 187 19.70 -5.32 -7.84
CA LEU A 187 19.53 -6.52 -7.03
C LEU A 187 18.28 -7.27 -7.49
N GLU A 188 18.42 -8.55 -7.82
CA GLU A 188 17.32 -9.42 -8.28
C GLU A 188 16.45 -8.78 -9.38
N GLY A 189 17.12 -8.18 -10.38
CA GLY A 189 16.46 -7.54 -11.52
C GLY A 189 15.78 -6.21 -11.23
N LYS A 190 15.90 -5.67 -10.02
CA LYS A 190 15.34 -4.37 -9.61
C LYS A 190 16.46 -3.34 -9.43
N SER A 191 16.15 -2.09 -9.70
CA SER A 191 17.06 -0.97 -9.40
C SER A 191 16.66 -0.29 -8.09
N LEU A 192 17.64 -0.01 -7.24
CA LEU A 192 17.48 0.58 -5.92
C LEU A 192 18.24 1.91 -5.85
N GLN A 193 17.63 2.93 -5.25
CA GLN A 193 18.28 4.22 -5.03
C GLN A 193 17.86 4.84 -3.70
N LEU A 194 18.83 5.43 -3.00
CA LEU A 194 18.58 6.28 -1.84
C LEU A 194 18.76 7.75 -2.22
N GLU A 195 17.89 8.59 -1.69
CA GLU A 195 18.07 10.03 -1.69
C GLU A 195 17.85 10.58 -0.28
N LEU A 196 18.50 11.70 -0.01
CA LEU A 196 18.41 12.39 1.27
C LEU A 196 18.37 13.89 1.03
N THR A 197 17.30 14.53 1.50
CA THR A 197 17.07 15.96 1.35
C THR A 197 17.04 16.64 2.72
N ARG A 198 17.89 17.65 2.94
CA ARG A 198 17.80 18.56 4.09
C ARG A 198 16.73 19.62 3.82
N ASN A 199 15.77 19.75 4.72
CA ASN A 199 14.68 20.73 4.67
C ASN A 199 14.49 21.42 6.03
N ASN A 200 13.49 22.29 6.13
CA ASN A 200 13.21 23.03 7.37
C ASN A 200 12.76 22.11 8.53
N ASP A 201 12.22 20.93 8.21
CA ASP A 201 11.71 19.95 9.16
C ASP A 201 12.77 18.89 9.55
N GLY A 202 14.01 19.04 9.04
CA GLY A 202 15.12 18.11 9.27
C GLY A 202 15.59 17.45 7.97
N TYR A 203 15.43 16.13 7.88
CA TYR A 203 15.89 15.32 6.76
C TYR A 203 14.80 14.41 6.22
N LEU A 204 14.51 14.53 4.93
CA LEU A 204 13.64 13.62 4.19
C LEU A 204 14.48 12.50 3.56
N TRP A 205 14.30 11.30 4.06
CA TRP A 205 14.86 10.07 3.51
C TRP A 205 13.93 9.49 2.47
N GLN A 206 14.48 9.10 1.32
CA GLN A 206 13.71 8.54 0.23
C GLN A 206 14.40 7.27 -0.27
N PHE A 207 13.69 6.15 -0.28
CA PHE A 207 14.17 4.88 -0.81
C PHE A 207 13.28 4.44 -1.97
N PHE A 208 13.90 4.26 -3.13
CA PHE A 208 13.25 3.93 -4.38
C PHE A 208 13.57 2.49 -4.80
N ILE A 209 12.54 1.75 -5.19
CA ILE A 209 12.64 0.45 -5.87
C ILE A 209 11.96 0.60 -7.23
N TYR A 210 12.72 0.45 -8.31
CA TYR A 210 12.22 0.43 -9.68
C TYR A 210 12.04 -1.03 -10.14
N LEU A 211 10.85 -1.33 -10.67
CA LEU A 211 10.34 -2.69 -10.98
C LEU A 211 10.25 -2.97 -12.49
#